data_AF-A0A327W0F0-F1
#
_entry.id   AF-A0A327W0F0-F1
#
_cell.length_a   1.000
_cell.length_b   1.000
_cell.length_c   1.000
_cell.angle_alpha   90.00
_cell.angle_beta   90.00
_cell.angle_gamma   90.00
#
_symmetry.space_group_name_H-M   'P 1'
#
loop_
_entity.id
_entity.type
_entity.pdbx_description
1 polymer ?
#
loop_
_entity_poly.entity_id
_entity_poly.type
_entity_poly.pdbx_seq_one_letter_code
_entity_poly.pdbx_strand_id
1 'polypeptide(L)'
;MLGVVAGLCTGYVVQADRDPDPLPPLAQQKVTQAKGGKAPEALSAAQDRRLRTDGDLRKLLVPRPSGAQKASGIQQGWIDQYGFAADFEEPARAFRNLSDESFRRAATVAWERGQSMTTVSLIQYRETERLAAQDYVSVQGDYSADDAGNGGEPVPGSAEGRVYVYDRPETKAGYLPLYKSHSLAARGDVVMDIWMYDTKPIPKKSAMDLAKRQLERL
;
A
#
# COMPACT_ATOMS: atom_id res chain seq x y z
N MET A 1 -49.25 -44.58 -24.63
CA MET A 1 -47.83 -44.16 -24.57
C MET A 1 -47.77 -42.75 -25.13
N LEU A 2 -47.57 -41.71 -24.29
CA LEU A 2 -46.25 -41.09 -23.98
C LEU A 2 -45.56 -40.57 -25.25
N GLY A 3 -45.20 -39.31 -25.45
CA GLY A 3 -45.24 -38.09 -24.64
C GLY A 3 -44.38 -37.00 -25.32
N VAL A 4 -44.80 -35.72 -25.17
CA VAL A 4 -44.00 -34.49 -24.99
C VAL A 4 -42.81 -34.23 -25.93
N VAL A 5 -42.98 -33.29 -26.89
CA VAL A 5 -42.05 -32.16 -27.16
C VAL A 5 -42.83 -31.05 -27.88
N ALA A 6 -43.29 -30.03 -27.16
CA ALA A 6 -43.68 -28.73 -27.73
C ALA A 6 -43.72 -27.66 -26.63
N GLY A 7 -42.60 -27.48 -25.93
CA GLY A 7 -42.44 -26.39 -24.97
C GLY A 7 -41.21 -25.59 -25.36
N LEU A 8 -41.35 -24.60 -26.25
CA LEU A 8 -40.21 -23.71 -26.55
C LEU A 8 -40.56 -22.26 -26.94
N CYS A 9 -41.82 -21.84 -27.14
CA CYS A 9 -42.07 -20.44 -27.59
C CYS A 9 -43.28 -19.72 -26.96
N THR A 10 -43.70 -20.03 -25.73
CA THR A 10 -44.80 -19.30 -25.06
C THR A 10 -44.43 -18.65 -23.72
N GLY A 11 -43.19 -18.80 -23.24
CA GLY A 11 -42.75 -18.22 -21.97
C GLY A 11 -42.40 -16.72 -22.01
N TYR A 12 -42.24 -16.12 -23.20
CA TYR A 12 -41.68 -14.78 -23.33
C TYR A 12 -42.70 -13.64 -23.49
N VAL A 13 -43.99 -13.95 -23.67
CA VAL A 13 -45.01 -12.91 -23.91
C VAL A 13 -45.76 -12.52 -22.62
N VAL A 14 -45.64 -13.30 -21.54
CA VAL A 14 -46.31 -13.00 -20.25
C VAL A 14 -45.48 -12.05 -19.36
N GLN A 15 -44.18 -11.89 -19.60
CA GLN A 15 -43.35 -10.97 -18.83
C GLN A 15 -43.22 -9.56 -19.43
N ALA A 16 -43.61 -9.38 -20.70
CA ALA A 16 -43.54 -8.09 -21.37
C ALA A 16 -44.69 -7.13 -20.99
N ASP A 17 -45.75 -7.65 -20.35
CA ASP A 17 -46.97 -6.90 -20.03
C ASP A 17 -47.23 -6.81 -18.51
N ARG A 18 -46.18 -7.02 -17.70
CA ARG A 18 -46.23 -6.62 -16.29
C ARG A 18 -45.83 -5.17 -16.19
N ASP A 19 -46.76 -4.34 -15.70
CA ASP A 19 -46.41 -3.03 -15.19
C ASP A 19 -45.22 -3.17 -14.22
N PRO A 20 -44.20 -2.29 -14.32
CA PRO A 20 -43.08 -2.31 -13.40
C PRO A 20 -43.61 -2.23 -11.98
N ASP A 21 -43.23 -3.18 -11.12
CA ASP A 21 -43.47 -3.03 -9.69
C ASP A 21 -42.86 -1.69 -9.26
N PRO A 22 -43.66 -0.75 -8.73
CA PRO A 22 -43.14 0.54 -8.33
C PRO A 22 -42.05 0.30 -7.31
N LEU A 23 -40.88 0.92 -7.54
CA LEU A 23 -39.81 0.90 -6.56
C LEU A 23 -40.39 1.34 -5.21
N PRO A 24 -40.11 0.62 -4.11
CA PRO A 24 -40.51 1.08 -2.79
C PRO A 24 -40.00 2.53 -2.66
N PRO A 25 -40.87 3.47 -2.25
CA PRO A 25 -40.51 4.87 -2.21
C PRO A 25 -39.25 5.03 -1.37
N LEU A 26 -38.30 5.84 -1.86
CA LEU A 26 -37.13 6.32 -1.12
C LEU A 26 -37.55 7.26 0.02
N ALA A 27 -38.58 6.90 0.78
CA ALA A 27 -38.89 7.46 2.07
C ALA A 27 -37.88 6.94 3.08
N GLN A 28 -36.60 7.27 2.86
CA GLN A 28 -35.68 7.42 3.98
C GLN A 28 -36.38 8.37 4.95
N GLN A 29 -36.46 8.00 6.23
CA GLN A 29 -36.77 8.97 7.27
C GLN A 29 -35.95 10.21 6.96
N LYS A 30 -36.61 11.36 6.76
CA LYS A 30 -35.90 12.64 6.63
C LYS A 30 -34.99 12.71 7.84
N VAL A 31 -33.69 12.49 7.63
CA VAL A 31 -32.69 12.70 8.67
C VAL A 31 -32.82 14.18 8.96
N THR A 32 -33.42 14.49 10.12
CA THR A 32 -33.57 15.87 10.54
C THR A 32 -32.17 16.37 10.80
N GLN A 33 -31.62 17.13 9.85
CA GLN A 33 -30.41 17.89 10.11
C GLN A 33 -30.71 18.75 11.33
N ALA A 34 -29.97 18.52 12.42
CA ALA A 34 -30.17 19.26 13.65
C ALA A 34 -30.11 20.75 13.33
N LYS A 35 -31.24 21.45 13.49
CA LYS A 35 -31.27 22.90 13.29
C LYS A 35 -30.51 23.54 14.44
N GLY A 36 -29.39 24.18 14.13
CA GLY A 36 -28.74 25.11 15.06
C GLY A 36 -27.60 24.56 15.93
N GLY A 37 -27.00 23.42 15.58
CA GLY A 37 -25.68 23.08 16.13
C GLY A 37 -24.57 23.79 15.37
N LYS A 38 -23.60 24.39 16.07
CA LYS A 38 -22.34 24.80 15.44
C LYS A 38 -21.82 23.56 14.70
N ALA A 39 -21.53 23.70 13.39
CA ALA A 39 -20.92 22.59 12.65
C ALA A 39 -19.74 22.06 13.47
N PRO A 40 -19.58 20.72 13.57
CA PRO A 40 -18.43 20.17 14.27
C PRO A 40 -17.19 20.84 13.71
N GLU A 41 -16.31 21.28 14.61
CA GLU A 41 -15.12 22.00 14.22
C GLU A 41 -14.35 21.14 13.22
N ALA A 42 -13.91 21.75 12.11
CA ALA A 42 -13.13 21.04 11.12
C ALA A 42 -11.96 20.35 11.83
N LEU A 43 -11.73 19.08 11.51
CA LEU A 43 -10.62 18.34 12.10
C LEU A 43 -9.35 19.15 11.89
N SER A 44 -8.59 19.37 12.96
CA SER A 44 -7.27 19.99 12.85
C SER A 44 -6.40 19.13 11.92
N ALA A 45 -5.37 19.68 11.28
CA ALA A 45 -4.47 18.90 10.43
C ALA A 45 -3.77 17.73 11.17
N ALA A 46 -3.76 17.74 12.50
CA ALA A 46 -3.28 16.63 13.33
C ALA A 46 -4.29 15.46 13.41
N GLN A 47 -5.58 15.73 13.23
CA GLN A 47 -6.68 14.77 13.29
C GLN A 47 -7.18 14.39 11.88
N ASP A 48 -7.09 15.31 10.93
CA ASP A 48 -7.36 15.04 9.52
C ASP A 48 -6.13 14.39 8.87
N ARG A 49 -6.23 13.07 8.71
CA ARG A 49 -5.16 12.25 8.15
C ARG A 49 -4.87 12.54 6.68
N ARG A 50 -5.86 13.01 5.93
CA ARG A 50 -5.68 13.39 4.52
C ARG A 50 -4.90 14.70 4.42
N LEU A 51 -5.24 15.68 5.24
CA LEU A 51 -4.45 16.91 5.37
C LEU A 51 -3.02 16.64 5.85
N ARG A 52 -2.82 15.63 6.71
CA ARG A 52 -1.48 15.20 7.14
C ARG A 52 -0.64 14.66 5.98
N THR A 53 -1.18 13.76 5.16
CA THR A 53 -0.45 13.16 4.03
C THR A 53 -0.32 14.09 2.82
N ASP A 54 -1.19 15.09 2.69
CA ASP A 54 -1.06 16.17 1.69
C ASP A 54 0.08 17.15 2.00
N GLY A 55 0.56 17.21 3.24
CA GLY A 55 1.70 18.02 3.69
C GLY A 55 3.06 17.57 3.13
N ASP A 56 4.13 17.86 3.86
CA ASP A 56 5.50 17.42 3.50
C ASP A 56 5.72 15.97 3.95
N LEU A 57 5.67 15.04 3.00
CA LEU A 57 5.80 13.59 3.21
C LEU A 57 7.08 13.20 3.97
N ARG A 58 8.16 13.98 3.82
CA ARG A 58 9.43 13.74 4.52
C ARG A 58 9.31 13.87 6.03
N LYS A 59 8.35 14.65 6.53
CA LYS A 59 8.08 14.79 7.97
C LYS A 59 7.44 13.53 8.56
N LEU A 60 6.82 12.70 7.73
CA LEU A 60 6.20 11.44 8.13
C LEU A 60 7.20 10.28 8.17
N LEU A 61 8.38 10.41 7.55
CA LEU A 61 9.44 9.41 7.63
C LEU A 61 9.94 9.25 9.07
N VAL A 62 10.14 8.01 9.49
CA VAL A 62 10.84 7.70 10.74
C VAL A 62 12.24 8.33 10.72
N PRO A 63 12.69 8.88 11.86
CA PRO A 63 14.04 9.41 11.94
C PRO A 63 15.05 8.25 11.87
N ARG A 64 16.21 8.53 11.29
CA ARG A 64 17.36 7.64 11.36
C ARG A 64 17.68 7.31 12.83
N PRO A 65 17.90 6.04 13.20
CA PRO A 65 18.23 5.68 14.57
C PRO A 65 19.60 6.25 14.98
N SER A 66 19.76 6.53 16.28
CA SER A 66 21.02 7.02 16.84
C SER A 66 22.18 6.09 16.49
N GLY A 67 23.34 6.63 16.11
CA GLY A 67 24.52 5.84 15.73
C GLY A 67 24.43 5.12 14.38
N ALA A 68 23.37 5.32 13.60
CA ALA A 68 23.37 4.98 12.18
C ALA A 68 23.84 6.16 11.34
N GLN A 69 24.51 5.88 10.23
CA GLN A 69 25.00 6.87 9.28
C GLN A 69 24.05 6.99 8.10
N LYS A 70 24.17 8.06 7.32
CA LYS A 70 23.39 8.21 6.08
C LYS A 70 23.86 7.12 5.12
N ALA A 71 22.92 6.40 4.52
CA ALA A 71 23.24 5.43 3.46
C ALA A 71 23.95 6.12 2.30
N SER A 72 25.05 5.53 1.86
CA SER A 72 25.78 5.94 0.66
C SER A 72 25.12 5.34 -0.58
N GLY A 73 25.16 6.06 -1.71
CA GLY A 73 24.60 5.56 -2.98
C GLY A 73 23.06 5.54 -3.08
N ILE A 74 22.33 5.82 -2.00
CA ILE A 74 20.86 5.90 -2.01
C ILE A 74 20.40 7.36 -2.05
N GLN A 75 19.55 7.71 -3.02
CA GLN A 75 18.90 9.02 -3.06
C GLN A 75 17.94 9.15 -1.87
N GLN A 76 17.96 10.31 -1.20
CA GLN A 76 17.16 10.55 0.01
C GLN A 76 16.49 11.93 -0.06
N GLY A 77 15.41 12.09 0.71
CA GLY A 77 14.55 13.27 0.64
C GLY A 77 13.44 13.04 -0.38
N TRP A 78 13.15 14.06 -1.19
CA TRP A 78 12.18 13.92 -2.27
C TRP A 78 12.76 13.08 -3.40
N ILE A 79 12.00 12.08 -3.81
CA ILE A 79 12.30 11.21 -4.94
C ILE A 79 11.23 11.48 -6.00
N ASP A 80 11.68 11.82 -7.20
CA ASP A 80 10.79 11.94 -8.36
C ASP A 80 10.51 10.56 -8.96
N GLN A 81 9.62 10.52 -9.94
CA GLN A 81 9.21 9.26 -10.56
C GLN A 81 10.37 8.53 -11.25
N TYR A 82 11.29 9.27 -11.86
CA TYR A 82 12.45 8.68 -12.54
C TYR A 82 13.41 8.05 -11.54
N GLY A 83 13.75 8.77 -10.47
CA GLY A 83 14.59 8.27 -9.40
C GLY A 83 13.97 7.06 -8.70
N PHE A 84 12.66 7.08 -8.44
CA PHE A 84 11.98 5.94 -7.84
C PHE A 84 11.96 4.73 -8.77
N ALA A 85 11.70 4.92 -10.07
CA ALA A 85 11.71 3.86 -11.06
C ALA A 85 13.11 3.25 -11.27
N ALA A 86 14.18 4.02 -11.09
CA ALA A 86 15.56 3.58 -11.29
C ALA A 86 16.00 2.47 -10.32
N ASP A 87 15.33 2.34 -9.17
CA ASP A 87 15.66 1.34 -8.16
C ASP A 87 15.04 -0.05 -8.45
N PHE A 88 14.21 -0.17 -9.48
CA PHE A 88 13.60 -1.45 -9.90
C PHE A 88 14.49 -2.20 -10.89
N GLU A 89 14.34 -3.54 -10.94
CA GLU A 89 15.06 -4.39 -11.91
C GLU A 89 14.76 -4.02 -13.38
N GLU A 90 13.54 -3.58 -13.66
CA GLU A 90 13.12 -3.10 -14.98
C GLU A 90 12.66 -1.62 -14.92
N PRO A 91 13.60 -0.64 -14.88
CA PRO A 91 13.25 0.76 -14.65
C PRO A 91 12.27 1.35 -15.67
N ALA A 92 12.40 0.97 -16.95
CA ALA A 92 11.50 1.43 -17.99
C ALA A 92 10.07 0.92 -17.82
N ARG A 93 9.89 -0.31 -17.31
CA ARG A 93 8.58 -0.87 -16.99
C ARG A 93 8.01 -0.21 -15.75
N ALA A 94 8.80 -0.09 -14.69
CA ALA A 94 8.41 0.60 -13.46
C ALA A 94 7.96 2.04 -13.73
N PHE A 95 8.71 2.79 -14.53
CA PHE A 95 8.35 4.17 -14.89
C PHE A 95 6.99 4.27 -15.58
N ARG A 96 6.69 3.37 -16.53
CA ARG A 96 5.39 3.34 -17.21
C ARG A 96 4.26 3.02 -16.23
N ASN A 97 4.43 1.98 -15.40
CA ASN A 97 3.42 1.60 -14.41
C ASN A 97 3.12 2.75 -13.44
N LEU A 98 4.15 3.43 -12.92
CA LEU A 98 3.99 4.60 -12.06
C LEU A 98 3.25 5.75 -12.75
N SER A 99 3.41 5.91 -14.07
CA SER A 99 2.66 6.91 -14.85
C SER A 99 1.18 6.54 -14.91
N ASP A 100 0.89 5.28 -15.22
CA ASP A 100 -0.48 4.76 -15.35
C ASP A 100 -1.22 4.76 -14.01
N GLU A 101 -0.49 4.54 -12.90
CA GLU A 101 -1.00 4.57 -11.53
C GLU A 101 -1.09 6.00 -10.96
N SER A 102 -0.75 7.02 -11.76
CA SER A 102 -0.79 8.43 -11.34
C SER A 102 0.09 8.76 -10.12
N PHE A 103 1.33 8.26 -10.12
CA PHE A 103 2.35 8.62 -9.12
C PHE A 103 2.38 10.14 -8.89
N ARG A 104 2.38 10.53 -7.61
CA ARG A 104 2.40 11.94 -7.20
C ARG A 104 3.79 12.38 -6.77
N ARG A 105 4.38 11.65 -5.84
CA ARG A 105 5.67 11.95 -5.21
C ARG A 105 6.09 10.81 -4.29
N ALA A 106 7.39 10.65 -4.08
CA ALA A 106 7.93 9.76 -3.06
C ALA A 106 8.91 10.50 -2.15
N ALA A 107 9.04 10.01 -0.92
CA ALA A 107 10.03 10.50 0.02
C ALA A 107 10.76 9.32 0.66
N THR A 108 12.09 9.39 0.70
CA THR A 108 12.92 8.28 1.18
C THR A 108 13.92 8.75 2.23
N VAL A 109 14.10 7.94 3.26
CA VAL A 109 15.24 8.02 4.18
C VAL A 109 15.94 6.67 4.18
N ALA A 110 17.27 6.70 4.19
CA ALA A 110 18.07 5.48 4.21
C ALA A 110 19.29 5.63 5.12
N TRP A 111 19.61 4.56 5.84
CA TRP A 111 20.71 4.55 6.77
C TRP A 111 21.45 3.22 6.82
N GLU A 112 22.72 3.33 7.21
CA GLU A 112 23.63 2.20 7.37
C GLU A 112 24.12 2.12 8.81
N ARG A 113 24.34 0.90 9.28
CA ARG A 113 25.07 0.61 10.52
C ARG A 113 25.92 -0.64 10.31
N GLY A 114 27.22 -0.45 10.15
CA GLY A 114 28.12 -1.57 9.86
C GLY A 114 27.81 -2.17 8.49
N GLN A 115 27.34 -3.41 8.46
CA GLN A 115 26.94 -4.11 7.23
C GLN A 115 25.42 -4.12 7.01
N SER A 116 24.65 -3.51 7.91
CA SER A 116 23.20 -3.42 7.79
C SER A 116 22.82 -2.13 7.05
N MET A 117 21.87 -2.25 6.13
CA MET A 117 21.26 -1.15 5.39
C MET A 117 19.75 -1.15 5.65
N THR A 118 19.13 0.02 5.74
CA THR A 118 17.68 0.14 5.79
C THR A 118 17.23 1.32 4.94
N THR A 119 16.21 1.09 4.12
CA THR A 119 15.54 2.10 3.32
C THR A 119 14.07 2.15 3.72
N VAL A 120 13.56 3.35 3.97
CA VAL A 120 12.15 3.61 4.21
C VAL A 120 11.68 4.59 3.16
N SER A 121 10.74 4.17 2.33
CA SER A 121 10.12 4.95 1.28
C SER A 121 8.63 5.12 1.57
N LEU A 122 8.16 6.36 1.41
CA LEU A 122 6.75 6.69 1.38
C LEU A 122 6.40 7.10 -0.05
N ILE A 123 5.43 6.44 -0.66
CA ILE A 123 5.03 6.68 -2.06
C ILE A 123 3.59 7.13 -2.07
N GLN A 124 3.33 8.31 -2.62
CA GLN A 124 1.98 8.84 -2.74
C GLN A 124 1.50 8.79 -4.18
N TYR A 125 0.25 8.35 -4.36
CA TYR A 125 -0.45 8.30 -5.63
C TYR A 125 -1.56 9.36 -5.69
N ARG A 126 -2.01 9.70 -6.90
CA ARG A 126 -3.28 10.43 -7.07
C ARG A 126 -4.39 9.43 -7.32
N GLU A 127 -5.07 9.02 -6.25
CA GLU A 127 -6.18 8.08 -6.35
C GLU A 127 -7.45 8.82 -6.81
N THR A 128 -7.73 8.77 -8.11
CA THR A 128 -8.98 9.28 -8.72
C THR A 128 -9.88 8.15 -9.21
N GLU A 129 -9.29 7.15 -9.87
CA GLU A 129 -10.02 6.06 -10.53
C GLU A 129 -9.64 4.68 -9.99
N ARG A 130 -8.51 4.56 -9.29
CA ARG A 130 -7.96 3.32 -8.75
C ARG A 130 -7.36 3.53 -7.37
N LEU A 131 -7.33 2.47 -6.58
CA LEU A 131 -6.67 2.41 -5.27
C LEU A 131 -5.20 2.03 -5.46
N ALA A 132 -4.46 2.85 -6.22
CA ALA A 132 -3.11 2.54 -6.66
C ALA A 132 -2.14 2.22 -5.50
N ALA A 133 -2.32 2.82 -4.32
CA ALA A 133 -1.50 2.49 -3.16
C ALA A 133 -1.77 1.06 -2.65
N GLN A 134 -3.01 0.61 -2.67
CA GLN A 134 -3.37 -0.77 -2.31
C GLN A 134 -2.93 -1.76 -3.39
N ASP A 135 -3.12 -1.42 -4.67
CA ASP A 135 -2.65 -2.25 -5.79
C ASP A 135 -1.13 -2.47 -5.71
N TYR A 136 -0.35 -1.41 -5.41
CA TYR A 136 1.10 -1.52 -5.20
C TYR A 136 1.44 -2.48 -4.06
N VAL A 137 0.79 -2.34 -2.90
CA VAL A 137 1.03 -3.22 -1.74
C VAL A 137 0.70 -4.67 -2.05
N SER A 138 -0.38 -4.91 -2.79
CA SER A 138 -0.80 -6.24 -3.23
C SER A 138 0.26 -6.86 -4.16
N VAL A 139 0.59 -6.18 -5.27
CA VAL A 139 1.53 -6.68 -6.28
C VAL A 139 2.92 -6.89 -5.68
N GLN A 140 3.45 -5.91 -4.94
CA GLN A 140 4.76 -6.06 -4.30
C GLN A 140 4.73 -7.09 -3.17
N GLY A 141 3.59 -7.27 -2.51
CA GLY A 141 3.37 -8.28 -1.49
C GLY A 141 3.44 -9.69 -2.06
N ASP A 142 2.89 -9.92 -3.25
CA ASP A 142 2.98 -11.20 -3.97
C ASP A 142 4.44 -11.53 -4.33
N TYR A 143 5.16 -10.58 -4.94
CA TYR A 143 6.60 -10.76 -5.22
C TYR A 143 7.41 -11.05 -3.94
N SER A 144 7.08 -10.37 -2.85
CA SER A 144 7.77 -10.57 -1.57
C SER A 144 7.47 -11.93 -0.97
N ALA A 145 6.23 -12.41 -1.10
CA ALA A 145 5.84 -13.71 -0.58
C ALA A 145 6.56 -14.84 -1.32
N ASP A 146 6.59 -14.74 -2.65
CA ASP A 146 7.26 -15.70 -3.53
C ASP A 146 8.76 -15.76 -3.23
N ASP A 147 9.43 -14.60 -3.20
CA ASP A 147 10.88 -14.56 -2.97
C ASP A 147 11.26 -14.91 -1.52
N ALA A 148 10.42 -14.54 -0.54
CA ALA A 148 10.68 -14.86 0.87
C ALA A 148 10.43 -16.34 1.19
N GLY A 149 9.60 -17.01 0.39
CA GLY A 149 9.15 -18.38 0.62
C GLY A 149 8.06 -18.50 1.69
N ASN A 150 7.42 -17.39 2.08
CA ASN A 150 6.39 -17.35 3.11
C ASN A 150 5.37 -16.22 2.89
N GLY A 151 4.19 -16.36 3.48
CA GLY A 151 3.10 -15.37 3.33
C GLY A 151 3.27 -14.06 4.10
N GLY A 152 4.40 -13.84 4.78
CA GLY A 152 4.62 -12.67 5.62
C GLY A 152 3.72 -12.60 6.86
N GLU A 153 4.08 -11.69 7.77
CA GLU A 153 3.38 -11.48 9.05
C GLU A 153 2.55 -10.20 9.00
N PRO A 154 1.30 -10.20 9.47
CA PRO A 154 0.44 -9.03 9.43
C PRO A 154 1.01 -7.89 10.29
N VAL A 155 0.99 -6.66 9.75
CA VAL A 155 1.36 -5.44 10.47
C VAL A 155 0.15 -4.91 11.24
N PRO A 156 0.18 -4.89 12.58
CA PRO A 156 -0.92 -4.34 13.37
C PRO A 156 -1.23 -2.89 13.00
N GLY A 157 -2.51 -2.57 12.84
CA GLY A 157 -2.97 -1.24 12.44
C GLY A 157 -2.98 -1.01 10.92
N SER A 158 -2.71 -2.05 10.12
CA SER A 158 -2.97 -2.12 8.69
C SER A 158 -3.93 -3.28 8.39
N ALA A 159 -4.76 -3.14 7.35
CA ALA A 159 -5.65 -4.22 6.91
C ALA A 159 -4.88 -5.28 6.10
N GLU A 160 -3.99 -4.84 5.20
CA GLU A 160 -3.28 -5.71 4.26
C GLU A 160 -1.76 -5.68 4.43
N GLY A 161 -1.26 -4.79 5.30
CA GLY A 161 0.18 -4.63 5.49
C GLY A 161 0.84 -5.88 6.06
N ARG A 162 2.02 -6.21 5.52
CA ARG A 162 2.79 -7.41 5.86
C ARG A 162 4.27 -7.13 6.02
N VAL A 163 4.94 -7.95 6.83
CA VAL A 163 6.39 -8.01 6.99
C VAL A 163 6.87 -9.38 6.53
N TYR A 164 7.71 -9.38 5.51
CA TYR A 164 8.35 -10.55 4.93
C TYR A 164 9.80 -10.59 5.41
N VAL A 165 10.13 -11.55 6.28
CA VAL A 165 11.53 -11.90 6.54
C VAL A 165 11.84 -13.12 5.70
N TYR A 166 12.87 -13.01 4.87
CA TYR A 166 13.19 -14.03 3.88
C TYR A 166 13.85 -15.21 4.57
N ASP A 167 13.36 -16.42 4.29
CA ASP A 167 13.78 -17.63 4.99
C ASP A 167 15.23 -18.04 4.66
N ARG A 168 15.73 -17.57 3.53
CA ARG A 168 17.10 -17.83 3.06
C ARG A 168 17.76 -16.53 2.62
N PRO A 169 19.07 -16.37 2.89
CA PRO A 169 19.83 -15.28 2.32
C PRO A 169 20.05 -15.49 0.83
N GLU A 170 20.17 -14.40 0.08
CA GLU A 170 20.77 -14.45 -1.25
C GLU A 170 22.26 -14.75 -1.13
N THR A 171 22.77 -15.62 -2.00
CA THR A 171 24.18 -15.98 -2.02
C THR A 171 24.75 -15.85 -3.42
N LYS A 172 25.93 -15.21 -3.52
CA LYS A 172 26.69 -15.04 -4.76
C LYS A 172 28.16 -15.32 -4.47
N ALA A 173 28.81 -16.12 -5.31
CA ALA A 173 30.21 -16.45 -5.14
C ALA A 173 31.07 -15.18 -5.05
N GLY A 174 31.92 -15.09 -4.01
CA GLY A 174 32.74 -13.90 -3.73
C GLY A 174 32.08 -12.81 -2.90
N TYR A 175 30.82 -12.99 -2.48
CA TYR A 175 30.08 -12.04 -1.64
C TYR A 175 29.62 -12.69 -0.34
N LEU A 176 29.41 -11.88 0.71
CA LEU A 176 28.76 -12.33 1.94
C LEU A 176 27.28 -12.67 1.67
N PRO A 177 26.67 -13.62 2.41
CA PRO A 177 25.24 -13.86 2.33
C PRO A 177 24.46 -12.57 2.61
N LEU A 178 23.43 -12.30 1.82
CA LEU A 178 22.58 -11.12 1.97
C LEU A 178 21.21 -11.55 2.49
N TYR A 179 20.96 -11.29 3.76
CA TYR A 179 19.65 -11.41 4.36
C TYR A 179 18.84 -10.16 4.05
N LYS A 180 17.56 -10.35 3.70
CA LYS A 180 16.65 -9.24 3.40
C LYS A 180 15.32 -9.39 4.12
N SER A 181 14.67 -8.26 4.36
CA SER A 181 13.26 -8.22 4.75
C SER A 181 12.56 -7.06 4.06
N HIS A 182 11.31 -7.27 3.68
CA HIS A 182 10.48 -6.26 3.04
C HIS A 182 9.22 -6.05 3.88
N SER A 183 8.87 -4.81 4.18
CA SER A 183 7.63 -4.48 4.88
C SER A 183 6.80 -3.52 4.05
N LEU A 184 5.55 -3.91 3.79
CA LEU A 184 4.61 -3.18 2.95
C LEU A 184 3.36 -2.86 3.75
N ALA A 185 2.81 -1.66 3.57
CA ALA A 185 1.46 -1.31 4.02
C ALA A 185 0.96 -0.09 3.24
N ALA A 186 -0.35 0.07 3.11
CA ALA A 186 -0.96 1.30 2.61
C ALA A 186 -1.82 1.96 3.69
N ARG A 187 -1.90 3.29 3.66
CA ARG A 187 -2.86 4.08 4.43
C ARG A 187 -3.35 5.24 3.57
N GLY A 188 -4.58 5.13 3.06
CA GLY A 188 -5.08 6.05 2.05
C GLY A 188 -4.26 5.92 0.76
N ASP A 189 -3.87 7.05 0.18
CA ASP A 189 -3.11 7.16 -1.06
C ASP A 189 -1.59 7.05 -0.87
N VAL A 190 -1.13 6.66 0.33
CA VAL A 190 0.29 6.54 0.68
C VAL A 190 0.66 5.11 1.01
N VAL A 191 1.68 4.61 0.32
CA VAL A 191 2.37 3.35 0.59
C VAL A 191 3.53 3.59 1.57
N MET A 192 3.68 2.67 2.50
CA MET A 192 4.89 2.41 3.28
C MET A 192 5.61 1.22 2.63
N ASP A 193 6.84 1.45 2.17
CA ASP A 193 7.74 0.43 1.63
C ASP A 193 9.06 0.49 2.42
N ILE A 194 9.43 -0.62 3.06
CA ILE A 194 10.63 -0.71 3.89
C ILE A 194 11.44 -1.92 3.51
N TRP A 195 12.67 -1.68 3.08
CA TRP A 195 13.68 -2.72 2.89
C TRP A 195 14.73 -2.68 3.99
N MET A 196 15.09 -3.85 4.51
CA MET A 196 16.26 -4.02 5.36
C MET A 196 17.16 -5.09 4.75
N TYR A 197 18.47 -4.84 4.77
CA TYR A 197 19.49 -5.76 4.31
C TYR A 197 20.56 -5.92 5.38
N ASP A 198 21.11 -7.12 5.52
CA ASP A 198 22.23 -7.40 6.43
C ASP A 198 23.00 -8.65 5.96
N THR A 199 24.23 -8.78 6.44
CA THR A 199 25.05 -9.99 6.32
C THR A 199 24.69 -11.06 7.35
N LYS A 200 23.80 -10.74 8.29
CA LYS A 200 23.28 -11.63 9.34
C LYS A 200 21.75 -11.74 9.24
N PRO A 201 21.15 -12.83 9.77
CA PRO A 201 19.70 -12.96 9.82
C PRO A 201 19.04 -11.74 10.45
N ILE A 202 18.05 -11.18 9.75
CA ILE A 202 17.28 -10.03 10.22
C ILE A 202 16.21 -10.53 11.21
N PRO A 203 16.21 -10.07 12.47
CA PRO A 203 15.19 -10.50 13.41
C PRO A 203 13.82 -9.98 12.98
N LYS A 204 12.83 -10.87 12.86
CA LYS A 204 11.42 -10.54 12.57
C LYS A 204 10.87 -9.41 13.44
N LYS A 205 11.20 -9.44 14.73
CA LYS A 205 10.81 -8.38 15.67
C LYS A 205 11.35 -7.00 15.25
N SER A 206 12.59 -6.92 14.79
CA SER A 206 13.20 -5.66 14.36
C SER A 206 12.47 -5.06 13.16
N ALA A 207 12.17 -5.88 12.14
CA ALA A 207 11.42 -5.45 10.96
C ALA A 207 9.98 -5.04 11.32
N MET A 208 9.29 -5.86 12.12
CA MET A 208 7.92 -5.58 12.60
C MET A 208 7.83 -4.30 13.43
N ASP A 209 8.77 -4.07 14.36
CA ASP A 209 8.77 -2.87 15.19
C ASP A 209 9.05 -1.62 14.35
N LEU A 210 9.86 -1.72 13.30
CA LEU A 210 10.09 -0.60 12.37
C LEU A 210 8.85 -0.29 11.54
N ALA A 211 8.22 -1.32 10.96
CA ALA A 211 6.99 -1.19 10.18
C ALA A 211 5.88 -0.52 11.00
N LYS A 212 5.65 -0.96 12.25
CA LYS A 212 4.66 -0.35 13.15
C LYS A 212 4.95 1.14 13.40
N ARG A 213 6.18 1.48 13.77
CA ARG A 213 6.56 2.87 14.04
C ARG A 213 6.38 3.77 12.82
N GLN A 214 6.67 3.26 11.61
CA GLN A 214 6.44 4.03 10.39
C GLN A 214 4.95 4.16 10.08
N LEU A 215 4.17 3.09 10.22
CA LEU A 215 2.73 3.10 9.98
C LEU A 215 1.96 4.03 10.96
N GLU A 216 2.40 4.13 12.21
CA GLU A 216 1.83 5.06 13.20
C GLU A 216 2.01 6.54 12.78
N ARG A 217 3.06 6.84 12.00
CA ARG A 217 3.33 8.19 11.47
C ARG A 217 2.51 8.54 10.22
N LEU A 218 1.92 7.55 9.54
CA LEU A 218 1.02 7.74 8.39
C LEU A 218 -0.40 8.02 8.85
#